data_AF-A0A4R2BNC4-F1
#
_entry.id   AF-A0A4R2BNC4-F1
#
_cell.length_a   1.000
_cell.length_b   1.000
_cell.length_c   1.000
_cell.angle_alpha   90.00
_cell.angle_beta   90.00
_cell.angle_gamma   90.00
#
_symmetry.space_group_name_H-M   'P 1'
#
loop_
_entity.id
_entity.type
_entity.pdbx_description
1 polymer ?
#
loop_
_entity_poly.entity_id
_entity_poly.type
_entity_poly.pdbx_seq_one_letter_code
_entity_poly.pdbx_strand_id
1 'polypeptide(L)' 'MALRLDLAKPSRVPSPAQLNALDKAMIARRRCHQCKTVADYCIPTSDGRCVDCMTAPTWQTAA' A
#
# COMPACT_ATOMS: atom_id res chain seq x y z
N MET A 1 -18.84 25.93 -9.81
CA MET A 1 -17.59 25.85 -10.59
C MET A 1 -17.66 24.54 -11.37
N ALA A 2 -17.94 24.59 -12.68
CA ALA A 2 -18.08 23.39 -13.49
C ALA A 2 -16.70 22.87 -13.93
N LEU A 3 -16.42 21.59 -13.68
CA LEU A 3 -15.23 20.93 -14.20
C LEU A 3 -15.35 20.82 -15.73
N ARG A 4 -14.39 21.37 -16.47
CA ARG A 4 -14.32 21.30 -17.94
C ARG A 4 -13.91 19.90 -18.40
N LEU A 5 -14.84 18.96 -18.28
CA LEU A 5 -14.63 17.57 -18.65
C LEU A 5 -14.44 17.39 -20.17
N ASP A 6 -14.95 18.32 -20.97
CA ASP A 6 -14.83 18.38 -22.43
C ASP A 6 -13.39 18.54 -22.93
N LEU A 7 -12.50 19.12 -22.11
CA LEU A 7 -11.07 19.27 -22.43
C LEU A 7 -10.24 18.05 -22.03
N ALA A 8 -10.82 17.07 -21.34
CA ALA A 8 -10.08 15.91 -20.86
C ALA A 8 -9.70 14.99 -22.03
N LYS A 9 -8.40 14.81 -22.22
CA LYS A 9 -7.89 13.80 -23.15
C LYS A 9 -8.13 12.40 -22.57
N PRO A 10 -8.35 11.38 -23.42
CA PRO A 10 -8.47 10.01 -22.94
C PRO A 10 -7.19 9.58 -22.21
N SER A 11 -7.36 8.83 -21.12
CA SER A 11 -6.23 8.25 -20.41
C SER A 11 -5.49 7.27 -21.30
N ARG A 12 -4.16 7.23 -21.20
CA ARG A 12 -3.35 6.23 -21.90
C ARG A 12 -3.60 4.85 -21.30
N VAL A 13 -3.71 3.84 -22.17
CA VAL A 13 -3.81 2.45 -21.74
C VAL A 13 -2.42 1.97 -21.27
N PRO A 14 -2.27 1.46 -20.05
CA PRO A 14 -0.99 0.96 -19.57
C PRO A 14 -0.60 -0.34 -20.30
N SER A 15 0.70 -0.53 -20.54
CA SER A 15 1.20 -1.80 -21.04
C SER A 15 1.18 -2.88 -19.95
N PRO A 16 1.18 -4.18 -20.29
CA PRO A 16 1.27 -5.26 -19.30
C PRO A 16 2.50 -5.14 -18.38
N ALA A 17 3.63 -4.65 -18.91
CA ALA A 17 4.84 -4.40 -18.12
C ALA A 17 4.64 -3.28 -17.07
N GLN A 18 3.88 -2.24 -17.41
CA GLN A 18 3.55 -1.15 -16.48
C GLN A 18 2.61 -1.65 -15.37
N LEU A 19 1.62 -2.47 -15.70
CA LEU A 19 0.73 -3.09 -14.71
C LEU A 19 1.52 -3.96 -13.74
N ASN A 20 2.38 -4.85 -14.25
CA ASN A 20 3.24 -5.69 -13.42
C ASN A 20 4.17 -4.87 -12.51
N ALA A 21 4.69 -3.74 -12.99
CA ALA A 21 5.52 -2.86 -12.19
C ALA A 21 4.72 -2.20 -11.06
N LEU A 22 3.48 -1.77 -11.36
CA LEU A 22 2.57 -1.22 -10.36
C LEU A 22 2.20 -2.26 -9.30
N ASP A 23 1.92 -3.49 -9.69
CA ASP A 23 1.60 -4.58 -8.75
C ASP A 23 2.75 -4.84 -7.79
N LYS A 24 3.99 -4.92 -8.31
CA LYS A 24 5.20 -5.06 -7.48
C LYS A 24 5.38 -3.88 -6.53
N ALA A 25 5.14 -2.65 -7.01
CA ALA A 25 5.23 -1.45 -6.18
C ALA A 25 4.16 -1.46 -5.07
N MET A 26 2.93 -1.87 -5.38
CA MET A 26 1.85 -1.97 -4.40
C MET A 26 2.13 -3.06 -3.37
N ILE A 27 2.64 -4.23 -3.77
CA ILE A 27 3.09 -5.26 -2.84
C ILE A 27 4.16 -4.72 -1.89
N ALA A 28 5.16 -3.98 -2.40
CA ALA A 28 6.20 -3.40 -1.57
C ALA A 28 5.64 -2.39 -0.55
N ARG A 29 4.72 -1.52 -0.96
CA ARG A 29 4.05 -0.53 -0.08
C ARG A 29 3.14 -1.18 0.98
N ARG A 30 2.67 -2.39 0.73
CA ARG A 30 1.77 -3.16 1.59
C ARG A 30 2.47 -4.19 2.46
N ARG A 31 3.77 -4.43 2.24
CA ARG A 31 4.50 -5.48 2.95
C ARG A 31 5.06 -4.99 4.27
N CYS A 32 4.62 -5.59 5.36
CA CYS A 32 5.07 -5.25 6.70
C CYS A 32 6.56 -5.57 6.87
N HIS A 33 7.34 -4.64 7.42
CA HIS A 33 8.76 -4.87 7.66
C HIS A 33 9.02 -5.87 8.81
N GLN A 34 8.07 -6.08 9.71
CA GLN A 34 8.17 -7.03 10.82
C GLN A 34 7.71 -8.44 10.43
N CYS A 35 6.42 -8.64 10.14
CA CYS A 35 5.86 -9.96 9.86
C CYS A 35 5.95 -10.40 8.39
N LYS A 36 6.36 -9.51 7.47
CA LYS A 36 6.47 -9.75 6.01
C LYS A 36 5.15 -10.06 5.30
N THR A 37 4.01 -10.04 5.98
CA THR A 37 2.67 -10.15 5.39
C THR A 37 2.36 -8.93 4.51
N VAL A 38 1.62 -9.16 3.43
CA VAL A 38 1.11 -8.12 2.54
C VAL A 38 -0.30 -7.76 3.00
N ALA A 39 -0.50 -6.52 3.46
CA ALA A 39 -1.80 -6.00 3.87
C ALA A 39 -2.63 -5.55 2.65
N ASP A 40 -3.94 -5.36 2.83
CA ASP A 40 -4.86 -4.78 1.86
C ASP A 40 -4.74 -3.24 1.76
N TYR A 41 -4.12 -2.60 2.75
CA TYR A 41 -3.82 -1.16 2.80
C TYR A 41 -2.33 -0.82 2.67
N CYS A 42 -2.02 0.42 2.26
CA CYS A 42 -0.64 0.91 2.26
C CYS A 42 -0.14 1.12 3.70
N ILE A 43 0.98 0.50 4.05
CA ILE A 43 1.59 0.63 5.37
C ILE A 43 2.20 2.03 5.52
N PRO A 44 2.00 2.71 6.67
CA PRO A 44 2.55 4.04 6.89
C PRO A 44 4.08 4.02 6.87
N THR A 45 4.69 4.96 6.14
CA THR A 45 6.16 5.06 5.99
C THR A 45 6.87 5.46 7.27
N SER A 46 6.17 6.09 8.22
CA SER A 46 6.74 6.50 9.51
C SER A 46 7.09 5.32 10.43
N ASP A 47 6.34 4.22 10.37
CA ASP A 47 6.54 3.04 11.23
C ASP A 47 7.00 1.81 10.42
N GLY A 48 6.45 1.62 9.21
CA GLY A 48 6.82 0.50 8.34
C GLY A 48 6.24 -0.85 8.76
N ARG A 49 5.34 -0.90 9.75
CA ARG A 49 4.66 -2.13 10.18
C ARG A 49 3.15 -2.05 9.97
N CYS A 50 2.52 -3.21 9.84
CA CYS A 50 1.06 -3.32 9.79
C CYS A 50 0.44 -2.98 11.15
N VAL A 51 -0.85 -2.62 11.15
CA VAL A 51 -1.66 -2.30 12.33
C VAL A 51 -1.49 -3.37 13.41
N ASP A 52 -1.61 -4.65 13.07
CA ASP A 52 -1.47 -5.74 14.06
C ASP A 52 -0.09 -5.73 14.74
N CYS A 53 0.98 -5.47 14.00
CA CYS A 53 2.33 -5.36 14.54
C CYS A 53 2.56 -4.06 15.33
N MET A 54 1.82 -2.99 15.01
CA MET A 54 1.86 -1.73 15.75
C MET A 54 1.09 -1.83 17.08
N THR A 55 -0.03 -2.56 17.09
CA THR A 55 -0.93 -2.67 18.24
C THR A 55 -0.72 -3.95 19.04
N ALA A 56 0.17 -4.84 18.60
CA ALA A 56 0.48 -6.07 19.31
C ALA A 56 0.86 -5.72 20.76
N PRO A 57 0.13 -6.24 21.76
CA PRO A 57 0.45 -5.99 23.14
C PRO A 57 1.88 -6.46 23.44
N THR A 58 2.73 -5.55 23.92
CA THR A 58 4.08 -5.87 24.40
C THR A 58 4.09 -6.45 25.82
N TRP A 59 2.92 -6.64 26.45
CA TRP A 59 2.88 -7.18 27.80
C TRP A 59 3.25 -8.66 27.76
N GLN A 60 4.50 -8.93 28.16
CA GLN A 60 4.99 -10.25 28.51
C GLN A 60 4.08 -10.82 29.60
N THR A 61 3.45 -11.97 29.36
CA THR A 61 3.03 -12.81 30.48
C THR A 61 4.30 -13.29 31.15
N ALA A 62 4.72 -12.63 32.22
CA ALA A 62 5.69 -13.20 33.14
C ALA A 62 5.05 -14.48 33.71
N ALA A 63 5.55 -15.62 33.27
CA ALA A 63 5.32 -16.92 33.90
C ALA A 63 6.44 -17.18 34.90
#